data_AF-A0A1B6D821-F1
#
_entry.id   AF-A0A1B6D821-F1
#
_cell.length_a   1.000
_cell.length_b   1.000
_cell.length_c   1.000
_cell.angle_alpha   90.00
_cell.angle_beta   90.00
_cell.angle_gamma   90.00
#
_symmetry.space_group_name_H-M   'P 1'
#
loop_
_entity.id
_entity.type
_entity.pdbx_description
1 polymer ?
#
loop_
_entity_poly.entity_id
_entity_poly.type
_entity_poly.pdbx_seq_one_letter_code
_entity_poly.pdbx_strand_id
1 'polypeptide(L)'
;MALYPSLDYKGLFNALVQLVDVTSLIQYGLKEFGEALLQCLGCLLPFLDQHMIDTTPYLVASTMAVLPSILHQEIVNSLCFYILPFTITRDTENNQENYACQSISAVIMMVFQYSEDMAHHCQLLECLMTIKLNLVKDLLCVIAYGTSGARASAAKLLFYYWPTFNSSLFERRGVPPKFTNWMPFICQRAMCPRRENETLLAEATKVCFDHCISITFSKNDSPPPLYLCIECANEIHRENPDQMFHDILRPMQQVSVSCENKN
;
A
#
# COMPACT_ATOMS: atom_id res chain seq x y z
N MET A 1 -9.73 2.36 -29.69
CA MET A 1 -8.27 2.20 -29.45
C MET A 1 -7.56 3.47 -29.90
N ALA A 2 -7.38 4.42 -28.98
CA ALA A 2 -6.40 5.51 -28.96
C ALA A 2 -6.89 6.52 -27.90
N LEU A 3 -6.93 6.11 -26.63
CA LEU A 3 -7.43 6.96 -25.53
C LEU A 3 -6.31 7.72 -24.81
N TYR A 4 -5.05 7.51 -25.20
CA TYR A 4 -3.91 8.11 -24.54
C TYR A 4 -2.94 8.76 -25.52
N PRO A 5 -2.39 9.94 -25.16
CA PRO A 5 -1.31 10.52 -25.92
C PRO A 5 -0.11 9.56 -25.88
N SER A 6 0.52 9.32 -27.04
CA SER A 6 1.76 8.55 -27.14
C SER A 6 2.90 9.41 -26.59
N LEU A 7 3.06 9.40 -25.26
CA LEU A 7 4.13 10.09 -24.55
C LEU A 7 5.28 9.13 -24.23
N ASP A 8 6.47 9.68 -24.00
CA ASP A 8 7.64 8.91 -23.57
C ASP A 8 7.56 8.59 -22.06
N TYR A 9 6.63 7.71 -21.69
CA TYR A 9 6.43 7.25 -20.32
C TYR A 9 7.67 6.57 -19.74
N LYS A 10 8.43 5.87 -20.60
CA LYS A 10 9.68 5.21 -20.23
C LYS A 10 10.77 6.22 -19.88
N GLY A 11 10.96 7.23 -20.72
CA GLY A 11 11.90 8.32 -20.46
C GLY A 11 11.55 9.06 -19.17
N LEU A 12 10.27 9.36 -18.95
CA LEU A 12 9.81 9.99 -17.72
C LEU A 12 10.07 9.13 -16.48
N PHE A 13 9.75 7.83 -16.49
CA PHE A 13 10.04 6.95 -15.36
C PHE A 13 11.54 6.89 -15.04
N ASN A 14 12.39 6.77 -16.07
CA ASN A 14 13.84 6.75 -15.87
C ASN A 14 14.36 8.07 -15.28
N ALA A 15 13.77 9.20 -15.68
CA ALA A 15 14.08 10.50 -15.07
C ALA A 15 13.65 10.55 -13.60
N LEU A 16 12.47 10.01 -13.25
CA LEU A 16 12.02 9.93 -11.86
C LEU A 16 12.95 9.04 -11.01
N VAL A 17 13.41 7.90 -11.54
CA VAL A 17 14.40 7.05 -10.86
C VAL A 17 15.69 7.82 -10.57
N GLN A 18 16.23 8.54 -11.56
CA GLN A 18 17.42 9.36 -11.36
C GLN A 18 17.19 10.51 -10.37
N LEU A 19 15.98 11.07 -10.34
CA LEU A 19 15.62 12.10 -9.36
C LEU A 19 15.59 11.55 -7.93
N VAL A 20 15.15 10.31 -7.73
CA VAL A 20 15.21 9.63 -6.41
C VAL A 20 16.66 9.58 -5.90
N ASP A 21 17.62 9.23 -6.76
CA ASP A 21 19.04 9.11 -6.38
C ASP A 21 19.64 10.44 -5.90
N VAL A 22 19.20 11.57 -6.46
CA VAL A 22 19.69 12.91 -6.12
C VAL A 22 18.77 13.66 -5.14
N THR A 23 17.70 13.02 -4.66
CA THR A 23 16.69 13.66 -3.80
C THR A 23 17.28 14.23 -2.51
N SER A 24 18.30 13.58 -1.96
CA SER A 24 19.01 14.05 -0.75
C SER A 24 19.71 15.41 -0.92
N LEU A 25 19.87 15.90 -2.15
CA LEU A 25 20.46 17.21 -2.45
C LEU A 25 19.42 18.35 -2.42
N ILE A 26 18.13 18.04 -2.36
CA ILE A 26 17.05 19.04 -2.32
C ILE A 26 16.99 19.67 -0.93
N GLN A 27 17.28 20.98 -0.84
CA GLN A 27 17.33 21.70 0.43
C GLN A 27 15.98 22.22 0.90
N TYR A 28 15.06 22.53 -0.03
CA TYR A 28 13.77 23.13 0.25
C TYR A 28 12.66 22.46 -0.57
N GLY A 29 11.46 22.34 0.00
CA GLY A 29 10.31 21.76 -0.70
C GLY A 29 10.37 20.23 -0.86
N LEU A 30 11.17 19.54 -0.04
CA LEU A 30 11.36 18.09 -0.14
C LEU A 30 10.05 17.30 0.11
N LYS A 31 9.16 17.83 0.95
CA LYS A 31 7.85 17.23 1.21
C LYS A 31 6.97 17.28 -0.04
N GLU A 32 6.81 18.46 -0.61
CA GLU A 32 5.99 18.70 -1.81
C GLU A 32 6.56 17.95 -3.02
N PHE A 33 7.88 17.90 -3.16
CA PHE A 33 8.55 17.07 -4.14
C PHE A 33 8.22 15.57 -3.95
N GLY A 34 8.30 15.06 -2.72
CA GLY A 34 8.00 13.66 -2.42
C GLY A 34 6.55 13.30 -2.72
N GLU A 35 5.59 14.15 -2.35
CA GLU A 35 4.17 13.99 -2.69
C GLU A 35 3.97 13.90 -4.22
N ALA A 36 4.54 14.84 -4.97
CA ALA A 36 4.45 14.87 -6.42
C ALA A 36 5.13 13.66 -7.08
N LEU A 37 6.29 13.24 -6.57
CA LEU A 37 7.03 12.07 -7.04
C LEU A 37 6.20 10.78 -6.87
N LEU A 38 5.65 10.56 -5.69
CA LEU A 38 4.82 9.38 -5.39
C LEU A 38 3.58 9.35 -6.27
N GLN A 39 2.91 10.50 -6.43
CA GLN A 39 1.76 10.63 -7.33
C GLN A 39 2.15 10.32 -8.77
N CYS A 40 3.28 10.85 -9.27
CA CYS A 40 3.75 10.59 -10.63
C CYS A 40 4.06 9.10 -10.86
N LEU A 41 4.76 8.45 -9.92
CA LEU A 41 5.07 7.02 -10.01
C LEU A 41 3.80 6.17 -10.05
N GLY A 42 2.80 6.50 -9.23
CA GLY A 42 1.48 5.87 -9.29
C GLY A 42 0.80 6.07 -10.65
N CYS A 43 0.72 7.30 -11.14
CA CYS A 43 0.06 7.63 -12.41
C CYS A 43 0.70 6.94 -13.61
N LEU A 44 2.02 6.73 -13.58
CA LEU A 44 2.74 6.08 -14.67
C LEU A 44 2.50 4.59 -14.73
N LEU A 45 2.24 3.95 -13.59
CA LEU A 45 2.22 2.49 -13.44
C LEU A 45 1.41 1.74 -14.53
N PRO A 46 0.21 2.21 -14.96
CA PRO A 46 -0.55 1.55 -16.03
C PRO A 46 0.08 1.61 -17.42
N PHE A 47 1.00 2.56 -17.66
CA PHE A 47 1.63 2.84 -18.96
C PHE A 47 3.04 2.28 -19.08
N LEU A 48 3.54 1.61 -18.04
CA LEU A 48 4.90 1.08 -18.01
C LEU A 48 4.99 -0.34 -18.58
N ASP A 49 6.17 -0.66 -19.10
CA ASP A 49 6.52 -2.03 -19.48
C ASP A 49 6.65 -2.93 -18.25
N GLN A 50 6.43 -4.24 -18.41
CA GLN A 50 6.42 -5.23 -17.32
C GLN A 50 7.65 -5.15 -16.41
N HIS A 51 8.86 -5.01 -16.97
CA HIS A 51 10.09 -4.87 -16.19
C HIS A 51 10.06 -3.65 -15.26
N MET A 52 9.55 -2.52 -15.73
CA MET A 52 9.50 -1.27 -14.97
C MET A 52 8.44 -1.36 -13.88
N ILE A 53 7.27 -1.95 -14.21
CA ILE A 53 6.22 -2.29 -13.24
C ILE A 53 6.81 -3.13 -12.11
N ASP A 54 7.53 -4.20 -12.44
CA ASP A 54 8.08 -5.14 -11.46
C ASP A 54 9.07 -4.50 -10.47
N THR A 55 9.79 -3.46 -10.91
CA THR A 55 10.74 -2.72 -10.05
C THR A 55 10.09 -1.60 -9.22
N THR A 56 8.87 -1.18 -9.57
CA THR A 56 8.22 -0.02 -8.95
C THR A 56 7.93 -0.18 -7.45
N PRO A 57 7.48 -1.35 -6.94
CA PRO A 57 7.30 -1.53 -5.49
C PRO A 57 8.57 -1.27 -4.69
N TYR A 58 9.71 -1.80 -5.15
CA TYR A 58 10.99 -1.57 -4.51
C TYR A 58 11.42 -0.11 -4.61
N LEU A 59 11.28 0.51 -5.79
CA LEU A 59 11.59 1.93 -5.98
C LEU A 59 10.83 2.80 -4.99
N VAL A 60 9.51 2.63 -4.87
CA VAL A 60 8.69 3.41 -3.95
C VAL A 60 9.06 3.14 -2.50
N ALA A 61 9.29 1.89 -2.10
CA ALA A 61 9.77 1.59 -0.75
C ALA A 61 11.14 2.22 -0.45
N SER A 62 12.01 2.29 -1.47
CA SER A 62 13.35 2.88 -1.33
C SER A 62 13.33 4.38 -1.09
N THR A 63 12.26 5.07 -1.51
CA THR A 63 12.12 6.51 -1.26
C THR A 63 12.07 6.85 0.23
N MET A 64 11.70 5.90 1.11
CA MET A 64 11.76 6.10 2.57
C MET A 64 13.17 6.39 3.09
N ALA A 65 14.21 6.03 2.33
CA ALA A 65 15.60 6.32 2.69
C ALA A 65 16.01 7.78 2.43
N VAL A 66 15.30 8.48 1.53
CA VAL A 66 15.68 9.83 1.05
C VAL A 66 14.60 10.89 1.30
N LEU A 67 13.34 10.49 1.50
CA LEU A 67 12.23 11.37 1.83
C LEU A 67 12.06 11.52 3.36
N PRO A 68 11.50 12.64 3.83
CA PRO A 68 11.30 12.87 5.26
C PRO A 68 10.23 11.94 5.84
N SER A 69 10.36 11.64 7.14
CA SER A 69 9.47 10.69 7.84
C SER A 69 7.99 11.06 7.83
N ILE A 70 7.66 12.34 7.65
CA ILE A 70 6.29 12.81 7.48
C ILE A 70 5.57 12.18 6.27
N LEU A 71 6.32 11.73 5.24
CA LEU A 71 5.77 11.06 4.06
C LEU A 71 5.70 9.54 4.19
N HIS A 72 6.22 8.93 5.27
CA HIS A 72 6.25 7.47 5.40
C HIS A 72 4.86 6.84 5.31
N GLN A 73 3.84 7.45 5.92
CA GLN A 73 2.47 6.96 5.83
C GLN A 73 1.93 7.02 4.40
N GLU A 74 2.28 8.05 3.62
CA GLU A 74 1.88 8.17 2.22
C GLU A 74 2.58 7.16 1.31
N ILE A 75 3.87 6.88 1.58
CA ILE A 75 4.63 5.83 0.89
C ILE A 75 3.98 4.47 1.14
N VAL A 76 3.70 4.14 2.41
CA VAL A 76 3.05 2.88 2.80
C VAL A 76 1.64 2.79 2.22
N ASN A 77 0.88 3.89 2.21
CA ASN A 77 -0.43 3.93 1.56
C ASN A 77 -0.34 3.67 0.06
N SER A 78 0.62 4.29 -0.63
CA SER A 78 0.84 4.11 -2.07
C SER A 78 1.21 2.67 -2.39
N LEU A 79 2.06 2.05 -1.57
CA LEU A 79 2.42 0.63 -1.67
C LEU A 79 1.19 -0.27 -1.45
N CYS A 80 0.53 -0.14 -0.30
CA CYS A 80 -0.48 -1.09 0.14
C CYS A 80 -1.81 -0.99 -0.60
N PHE A 81 -2.20 0.23 -0.97
CA PHE A 81 -3.50 0.46 -1.58
C PHE A 81 -3.45 0.59 -3.08
N TYR A 82 -2.28 0.61 -3.72
CA TYR A 82 -2.23 0.69 -5.18
C TYR A 82 -1.10 -0.12 -5.80
N ILE A 83 0.15 0.18 -5.51
CA ILE A 83 1.30 -0.35 -6.25
C ILE A 83 1.44 -1.87 -6.05
N LEU A 84 1.38 -2.37 -4.81
CA LEU A 84 1.50 -3.81 -4.53
C LEU A 84 0.31 -4.60 -5.07
N PRO A 85 -0.96 -4.21 -4.83
CA PRO A 85 -2.10 -4.86 -5.48
C PRO A 85 -1.94 -4.87 -7.01
N PHE A 86 -1.57 -3.76 -7.62
CA PHE A 86 -1.42 -3.66 -9.07
C PHE A 86 -0.28 -4.51 -9.63
N THR A 87 0.83 -4.69 -8.90
CA THR A 87 2.03 -5.38 -9.40
C THR A 87 2.01 -6.89 -9.12
N ILE A 88 1.56 -7.30 -7.94
CA ILE A 88 1.58 -8.70 -7.48
C ILE A 88 0.46 -9.52 -8.11
N THR A 89 -0.73 -8.92 -8.30
CA THR A 89 -1.91 -9.64 -8.81
C THR A 89 -1.96 -9.72 -10.33
N ARG A 90 -0.96 -9.19 -11.05
CA ARG A 90 -0.87 -9.32 -12.51
C ARG A 90 -0.50 -10.74 -12.89
N ASP A 91 -1.41 -11.39 -13.62
CA ASP A 91 -1.16 -12.69 -14.22
C ASP A 91 0.06 -12.64 -15.15
N THR A 92 1.05 -13.50 -14.90
CA THR A 92 2.02 -13.86 -15.93
C THR A 92 1.52 -15.06 -16.71
N GLU A 93 1.70 -15.01 -18.03
CA GLU A 93 1.32 -16.07 -18.98
C GLU A 93 1.88 -17.46 -18.62
N ASN A 94 2.90 -17.52 -17.74
CA ASN A 94 3.63 -18.74 -17.39
C ASN A 94 3.43 -19.25 -15.95
N ASN A 95 2.52 -18.70 -15.15
CA ASN A 95 2.31 -19.11 -13.74
C ASN A 95 3.61 -19.05 -12.88
N GLN A 96 4.61 -18.29 -13.30
CA GLN A 96 5.86 -18.10 -12.54
C GLN A 96 5.72 -16.85 -11.65
N GLU A 97 6.29 -16.87 -10.44
CA GLU A 97 6.28 -15.68 -9.59
C GLU A 97 7.00 -14.51 -10.29
N ASN A 98 6.26 -13.43 -10.58
CA ASN A 98 6.79 -12.22 -11.23
C ASN A 98 7.92 -11.62 -10.39
N TYR A 99 8.83 -10.85 -11.00
CA TYR A 99 9.93 -10.20 -10.29
C TYR A 99 9.42 -9.30 -9.14
N ALA A 100 8.26 -8.67 -9.29
CA ALA A 100 7.56 -7.97 -8.21
C ALA A 100 7.39 -8.86 -6.97
N CYS A 101 6.89 -10.09 -7.16
CA CYS A 101 6.68 -11.09 -6.10
C CYS A 101 7.97 -11.57 -5.44
N GLN A 102 9.09 -11.57 -6.16
CA GLN A 102 10.40 -11.95 -5.63
C GLN A 102 11.08 -10.80 -4.88
N SER A 103 10.75 -9.55 -5.22
CA SER A 103 11.29 -8.34 -4.59
C SER A 103 10.68 -8.02 -3.21
N ILE A 104 9.63 -8.73 -2.79
CA ILE A 104 8.85 -8.41 -1.59
C ILE A 104 9.70 -8.45 -0.32
N SER A 105 10.62 -9.40 -0.21
CA SER A 105 11.59 -9.43 0.89
C SER A 105 12.38 -8.12 1.01
N ALA A 106 12.77 -7.51 -0.11
CA ALA A 106 13.48 -6.24 -0.12
C ALA A 106 12.55 -5.06 0.23
N VAL A 107 11.31 -5.06 -0.28
CA VAL A 107 10.29 -4.07 0.08
C VAL A 107 10.03 -4.06 1.59
N ILE A 108 9.80 -5.23 2.19
CA ILE A 108 9.62 -5.38 3.64
C ILE A 108 10.84 -4.86 4.39
N MET A 109 12.04 -5.20 3.92
CA MET A 109 13.28 -4.75 4.55
C MET A 109 13.42 -3.22 4.53
N MET A 110 13.10 -2.55 3.42
CA MET A 110 13.16 -1.08 3.34
C MET A 110 12.17 -0.45 4.33
N VAL A 111 10.91 -0.88 4.32
CA VAL A 111 9.91 -0.31 5.24
C VAL A 111 10.30 -0.56 6.70
N PHE A 112 10.75 -1.75 7.06
CA PHE A 112 11.14 -2.08 8.44
C PHE A 112 12.44 -1.42 8.90
N GLN A 113 13.30 -1.02 7.96
CA GLN A 113 14.55 -0.34 8.25
C GLN A 113 14.35 1.15 8.48
N TYR A 114 13.47 1.80 7.71
CA TYR A 114 13.31 3.25 7.71
C TYR A 114 12.08 3.74 8.47
N SER A 115 11.07 2.90 8.70
CA SER A 115 9.96 3.23 9.61
C SER A 115 10.24 2.71 11.02
N GLU A 116 10.04 3.59 12.01
CA GLU A 116 10.00 3.17 13.43
C GLU A 116 8.57 2.84 13.89
N ASP A 117 7.56 3.26 13.11
CA ASP A 117 6.16 3.03 13.45
C ASP A 117 5.74 1.60 13.09
N MET A 118 5.32 0.85 14.12
CA MET A 118 4.79 -0.49 13.98
C MET A 118 3.49 -0.53 13.16
N ALA A 119 2.72 0.56 13.12
CA ALA A 119 1.51 0.64 12.30
C ALA A 119 1.84 0.50 10.81
N HIS A 120 2.90 1.17 10.32
CA HIS A 120 3.36 1.01 8.94
C HIS A 120 3.76 -0.43 8.64
N HIS A 121 4.46 -1.09 9.56
CA HIS A 121 4.93 -2.46 9.37
C HIS A 121 3.77 -3.46 9.25
N CYS A 122 2.79 -3.33 10.13
CA CYS A 122 1.61 -4.18 10.11
C CYS A 122 0.73 -3.90 8.88
N GLN A 123 0.52 -2.63 8.52
CA GLN A 123 -0.25 -2.27 7.32
C GLN A 123 0.35 -2.90 6.06
N LEU A 124 1.69 -2.89 5.93
CA LEU A 124 2.39 -3.55 4.84
C LEU A 124 2.17 -5.07 4.87
N LEU A 125 2.40 -5.72 6.00
CA LEU A 125 2.26 -7.17 6.10
C LEU A 125 0.83 -7.63 5.88
N GLU A 126 -0.16 -6.97 6.48
CA GLU A 126 -1.57 -7.29 6.31
C GLU A 126 -1.99 -7.12 4.85
N CYS A 127 -1.54 -6.07 4.16
CA CYS A 127 -1.71 -5.93 2.71
C CYS A 127 -1.13 -7.14 1.98
N LEU A 128 0.14 -7.47 2.21
CA LEU A 128 0.82 -8.56 1.53
C LEU A 128 0.17 -9.93 1.80
N MET A 129 -0.38 -10.17 2.99
CA MET A 129 -1.09 -11.41 3.31
C MET A 129 -2.34 -11.61 2.45
N THR A 130 -2.97 -10.54 1.98
CA THR A 130 -4.15 -10.64 1.11
C THR A 130 -3.82 -10.96 -0.34
N ILE A 131 -2.59 -10.70 -0.79
CA ILE A 131 -2.19 -10.81 -2.20
C ILE A 131 -1.05 -11.80 -2.45
N LYS A 132 -0.35 -12.30 -1.42
CA LYS A 132 0.74 -13.29 -1.56
C LYS A 132 0.63 -14.44 -0.55
N LEU A 133 0.46 -15.67 -1.04
CA LEU A 133 0.26 -16.88 -0.22
C LEU A 133 1.44 -17.24 0.70
N ASN A 134 2.68 -17.09 0.22
CA ASN A 134 3.88 -17.58 0.90
C ASN A 134 4.69 -16.48 1.61
N LEU A 135 4.03 -15.43 2.10
CA LEU A 135 4.68 -14.27 2.72
C LEU A 135 5.62 -14.62 3.89
N VAL A 136 5.36 -15.73 4.59
CA VAL A 136 6.22 -16.23 5.68
C VAL A 136 7.66 -16.46 5.20
N LYS A 137 7.86 -16.89 3.94
CA LYS A 137 9.20 -17.09 3.37
C LYS A 137 9.94 -15.76 3.23
N ASP A 138 9.25 -14.71 2.78
CA ASP A 138 9.84 -13.37 2.67
C ASP A 138 10.24 -12.82 4.04
N LEU A 139 9.40 -13.00 5.06
CA LEU A 139 9.75 -12.63 6.43
C LEU A 139 10.97 -13.38 6.95
N LEU A 140 11.07 -14.69 6.68
CA LEU A 140 12.26 -15.47 7.03
C LEU A 140 13.51 -15.00 6.28
N CYS A 141 13.38 -14.61 5.01
CA CYS A 141 14.46 -13.99 4.25
C CYS A 141 14.92 -12.66 4.88
N VAL A 142 13.99 -11.80 5.32
CA VAL A 142 14.32 -10.56 6.04
C VAL A 142 15.02 -10.85 7.37
N ILE A 143 14.58 -11.87 8.11
CA ILE A 143 15.24 -12.27 9.38
C ILE A 143 16.66 -12.79 9.12
N ALA A 144 16.86 -13.56 8.05
CA ALA A 144 18.16 -14.12 7.71
C ALA A 144 19.15 -13.07 7.20
N TYR A 145 18.70 -12.19 6.29
CA TYR A 145 19.58 -11.33 5.50
C TYR A 145 19.42 -9.82 5.76
N GLY A 146 18.40 -9.39 6.49
CA GLY A 146 18.12 -7.97 6.72
C GLY A 146 19.15 -7.26 7.60
N THR A 147 18.96 -5.98 7.82
CA THR A 147 19.68 -5.18 8.83
C THR A 147 19.20 -5.52 10.24
N SER A 148 19.93 -5.10 11.28
CA SER A 148 19.54 -5.37 12.68
C SER A 148 18.13 -4.88 13.03
N GLY A 149 17.76 -3.66 12.60
CA GLY A 149 16.42 -3.08 12.79
C GLY A 149 15.34 -3.88 12.07
N ALA A 150 15.55 -4.15 10.77
CA ALA A 150 14.58 -4.91 9.98
C ALA A 150 14.38 -6.35 10.51
N ARG A 151 15.46 -7.02 10.95
CA ARG A 151 15.39 -8.36 11.57
C ARG A 151 14.55 -8.36 12.84
N ALA A 152 14.73 -7.37 13.71
CA ALA A 152 13.99 -7.29 14.96
C ALA A 152 12.47 -7.11 14.71
N SER A 153 12.11 -6.18 13.81
CA SER A 153 10.72 -5.96 13.39
C SER A 153 10.11 -7.21 12.73
N ALA A 154 10.85 -7.86 11.83
CA ALA A 154 10.39 -9.07 11.14
C ALA A 154 10.19 -10.25 12.08
N ALA A 155 11.12 -10.51 13.00
CA ALA A 155 10.96 -11.57 14.00
C ALA A 155 9.74 -11.32 14.90
N LYS A 156 9.56 -10.07 15.35
CA LYS A 156 8.40 -9.69 16.18
C LYS A 156 7.07 -9.94 15.47
N LEU A 157 6.97 -9.53 14.21
CA LEU A 157 5.73 -9.67 13.43
C LEU A 157 5.49 -11.10 12.94
N LEU A 158 6.56 -11.86 12.65
CA LEU A 158 6.44 -13.28 12.35
C LEU A 158 5.74 -14.03 13.48
N PHE A 159 6.19 -13.86 14.72
CA PHE A 159 5.55 -14.51 15.87
C PHE A 159 4.16 -13.96 16.19
N TYR A 160 3.88 -12.70 15.82
CA TYR A 160 2.57 -12.10 16.01
C TYR A 160 1.51 -12.71 15.08
N TYR A 161 1.81 -12.80 13.78
CA TYR A 161 0.86 -13.30 12.78
C TYR A 161 0.89 -14.82 12.59
N TRP A 162 2.02 -15.49 12.90
CA TRP A 162 2.15 -16.94 12.89
C TRP A 162 2.48 -17.49 14.31
N PRO A 163 1.49 -17.51 15.21
CA PRO A 163 1.65 -17.97 16.60
C PRO A 163 2.20 -19.39 16.74
N THR A 164 2.00 -20.24 15.73
CA THR A 164 2.46 -21.64 15.72
C THR A 164 3.98 -21.76 15.83
N PHE A 165 4.75 -20.75 15.41
CA PHE A 165 6.21 -20.76 15.59
C PHE A 165 6.65 -20.48 17.02
N ASN A 166 5.78 -19.90 17.87
CA ASN A 166 6.05 -19.70 19.29
C ASN A 166 4.75 -19.49 20.11
N SER A 167 4.12 -20.59 20.52
CA SER A 167 2.89 -20.57 21.31
C SER A 167 3.06 -19.92 22.70
N SER A 168 4.29 -19.93 23.25
CA SER A 168 4.59 -19.39 24.58
C SER A 168 4.56 -17.86 24.67
N LEU A 169 4.61 -17.14 23.53
CA LEU A 169 4.54 -15.69 23.50
C LEU A 169 3.13 -15.14 23.76
N PHE A 170 2.08 -15.92 23.47
CA PHE A 170 0.69 -15.55 23.75
C PHE A 170 0.31 -15.78 25.22
N GLU A 171 0.99 -16.71 25.91
CA GLU A 171 0.83 -16.91 27.36
C GLU A 171 1.50 -15.78 28.17
N ARG A 172 2.55 -15.17 27.62
CA ARG A 172 3.08 -13.92 28.15
C ARG A 172 2.11 -12.82 27.77
N ARG A 173 1.50 -12.16 28.76
CA ARG A 173 0.55 -11.04 28.64
C ARG A 173 1.13 -9.78 27.94
N GLY A 174 1.83 -9.94 26.82
CA GLY A 174 2.27 -8.86 25.97
C GLY A 174 1.08 -8.38 25.17
N VAL A 175 0.49 -7.28 25.61
CA VAL A 175 -0.57 -6.57 24.88
C VAL A 175 -0.10 -6.40 23.43
N PRO A 176 -0.86 -6.86 22.42
CA PRO A 176 -0.52 -6.60 21.04
C PRO A 176 -0.39 -5.09 20.83
N PRO A 177 0.54 -4.61 19.99
CA PRO A 177 0.69 -3.18 19.74
C PRO A 177 -0.68 -2.59 19.39
N LYS A 178 -1.10 -1.57 20.15
CA LYS A 178 -2.34 -0.85 19.88
C LYS A 178 -2.11 -0.02 18.62
N PHE A 179 -2.88 -0.28 17.57
CA PHE A 179 -2.93 0.56 16.39
C PHE A 179 -3.71 1.84 16.72
N THR A 180 -3.05 2.84 17.27
CA THR A 180 -3.74 4.07 17.73
C THR A 180 -3.82 5.16 16.67
N ASN A 181 -3.03 5.07 15.59
CA ASN A 181 -2.83 6.17 14.64
C ASN A 181 -3.38 5.89 13.23
N TRP A 182 -4.11 4.79 13.02
CA TRP A 182 -4.72 4.53 11.72
C TRP A 182 -5.84 5.55 11.47
N MET A 183 -5.72 6.31 10.39
CA MET A 183 -6.77 7.21 9.93
C MET A 183 -7.47 6.59 8.71
N PRO A 184 -8.80 6.46 8.74
CA PRO A 184 -9.55 5.99 7.57
C PRO A 184 -9.41 6.95 6.39
N PHE A 185 -9.30 6.39 5.19
CA PHE A 185 -9.53 7.19 3.98
C PHE A 185 -10.96 7.71 3.96
N ILE A 186 -11.14 8.88 3.35
CA ILE A 186 -12.45 9.51 3.21
C ILE A 186 -12.88 9.39 1.75
N CYS A 187 -14.18 9.22 1.51
CA CYS A 187 -14.74 9.20 0.18
C CYS A 187 -14.33 10.43 -0.64
N GLN A 188 -13.75 10.18 -1.81
CA GLN A 188 -13.20 11.19 -2.72
C GLN A 188 -14.15 11.56 -3.86
N ARG A 189 -15.34 10.95 -3.92
CA ARG A 189 -16.36 11.28 -4.93
C ARG A 189 -16.76 12.75 -4.81
N ALA A 190 -16.86 13.44 -5.95
CA ALA A 190 -17.25 14.85 -6.02
C ALA A 190 -18.59 15.11 -5.32
N MET A 191 -19.60 14.31 -5.68
CA MET A 191 -20.97 14.38 -5.15
C MET A 191 -21.22 13.14 -4.27
N CYS A 192 -20.76 13.20 -3.02
CA CYS A 192 -21.01 12.15 -2.03
C CYS A 192 -22.23 12.53 -1.18
N PRO A 193 -23.35 11.77 -1.23
CA PRO A 193 -24.59 12.13 -0.52
C PRO A 193 -24.41 12.18 1.01
N ARG A 194 -23.43 11.43 1.55
CA ARG A 194 -23.10 11.44 2.98
C ARG A 194 -22.32 12.69 3.43
N ARG A 195 -21.68 13.43 2.52
CA ARG A 195 -20.95 14.67 2.86
C ARG A 195 -21.85 15.90 2.97
N GLU A 196 -23.03 15.88 2.34
CA GLU A 196 -24.01 16.97 2.41
C GLU A 196 -24.68 17.07 3.79
N ASN A 197 -24.69 15.96 4.55
CA ASN A 197 -25.20 15.92 5.91
C ASN A 197 -24.05 16.18 6.91
N GLU A 198 -23.60 17.44 6.98
CA GLU A 198 -22.46 18.12 7.64
C GLU A 198 -21.85 17.61 8.98
N THR A 199 -22.01 16.37 9.45
CA THR A 199 -21.48 15.95 10.77
C THR A 199 -20.46 14.81 10.75
N LEU A 200 -20.31 14.02 9.68
CA LEU A 200 -19.24 13.01 9.57
C LEU A 200 -18.71 12.87 8.14
N LEU A 201 -17.38 12.95 7.99
CA LEU A 201 -16.69 12.59 6.76
C LEU A 201 -16.94 11.09 6.47
N ALA A 202 -17.53 10.78 5.33
CA ALA A 202 -17.85 9.41 4.95
C ALA A 202 -16.57 8.58 4.76
N GLU A 203 -16.34 7.61 5.65
CA GLU A 203 -15.23 6.65 5.53
C GLU A 203 -15.30 5.88 4.21
N ALA A 204 -14.17 5.81 3.52
CA ALA A 204 -14.00 4.97 2.36
C ALA A 204 -13.77 3.52 2.79
N THR A 205 -14.43 2.60 2.10
CA THR A 205 -14.31 1.15 2.32
C THR A 205 -13.92 0.42 1.05
N LYS A 206 -14.00 1.10 -0.10
CA LYS A 206 -13.71 0.55 -1.42
C LYS A 206 -12.68 1.42 -2.13
N VAL A 207 -11.83 0.79 -2.92
CA VAL A 207 -10.84 1.45 -3.78
C VAL A 207 -11.01 0.99 -5.23
N CYS A 208 -10.91 1.92 -6.18
CA CYS A 208 -10.93 1.65 -7.61
C CYS A 208 -9.63 2.12 -8.27
N PHE A 209 -9.10 1.29 -9.17
CA PHE A 209 -7.87 1.57 -9.91
C PHE A 209 -8.11 2.02 -11.34
N ASP A 210 -9.36 2.01 -11.79
CA ASP A 210 -9.69 2.42 -13.14
C ASP A 210 -9.63 3.95 -13.29
N HIS A 211 -8.80 4.37 -14.23
CA HIS A 211 -8.54 5.77 -14.55
C HIS A 211 -9.78 6.52 -15.03
N CYS A 212 -10.66 5.88 -15.83
CA CYS A 212 -11.88 6.53 -16.33
C CYS A 212 -12.81 6.81 -15.15
N ILE A 213 -12.96 5.84 -14.24
CA ILE A 213 -13.76 6.01 -13.02
C ILE A 213 -13.15 7.09 -12.12
N SER A 214 -11.84 7.06 -11.88
CA SER A 214 -11.15 8.07 -11.06
C SER A 214 -11.35 9.48 -11.60
N ILE A 215 -11.13 9.71 -12.90
CA ILE A 215 -11.27 11.03 -13.51
C ILE A 215 -12.75 11.47 -13.50
N THR A 216 -13.67 10.58 -13.85
CA THR A 216 -15.09 10.93 -13.99
C THR A 216 -15.77 11.27 -12.66
N PHE A 217 -15.41 10.55 -11.57
CA PHE A 217 -16.15 10.65 -10.32
C PHE A 217 -15.39 11.35 -9.18
N SER A 218 -14.09 11.59 -9.31
CA SER A 218 -13.32 12.30 -8.29
C SER A 218 -13.66 13.79 -8.22
N LYS A 219 -13.43 14.39 -7.05
CA LYS A 219 -13.68 15.83 -6.83
C LYS A 219 -12.70 16.76 -7.58
N ASN A 220 -11.48 16.32 -7.83
CA ASN A 220 -10.36 17.15 -8.30
C ASN A 220 -9.66 16.54 -9.52
N ASP A 221 -10.36 15.78 -10.36
CA ASP A 221 -9.78 15.00 -11.46
C ASP A 221 -8.56 14.19 -10.99
N SER A 222 -8.64 13.65 -9.78
CA SER A 222 -7.53 12.96 -9.14
C SER A 222 -7.29 11.62 -9.85
N PRO A 223 -6.03 11.28 -10.14
CA PRO A 223 -5.68 10.00 -10.72
C PRO A 223 -6.02 8.84 -9.76
N PRO A 224 -6.06 7.59 -10.24
CA PRO A 224 -6.14 6.42 -9.37
C PRO A 224 -5.05 6.42 -8.29
N PRO A 225 -5.31 5.83 -7.11
CA PRO A 225 -6.54 5.14 -6.70
C PRO A 225 -7.67 6.07 -6.25
N LEU A 226 -8.92 5.77 -6.64
CA LEU A 226 -10.12 6.47 -6.13
C LEU A 226 -10.69 5.75 -4.90
N TYR A 227 -10.71 6.44 -3.76
CA TYR A 227 -11.28 5.93 -2.51
C TYR A 227 -12.77 6.30 -2.37
N LEU A 228 -13.62 5.31 -2.11
CA LEU A 228 -15.08 5.44 -2.10
C LEU A 228 -15.70 4.80 -0.85
N CYS A 229 -16.74 5.44 -0.32
CA CYS A 229 -17.64 4.76 0.62
C CYS A 229 -18.45 3.66 -0.10
N ILE A 230 -18.97 2.70 0.66
CA ILE A 230 -19.71 1.57 0.10
C ILE A 230 -20.89 1.98 -0.79
N GLU A 231 -21.61 3.04 -0.44
CA GLU A 231 -22.76 3.54 -1.21
C GLU A 231 -22.31 4.09 -2.56
N CYS A 232 -21.29 4.96 -2.57
CA CYS A 232 -20.76 5.53 -3.80
C CYS A 232 -20.16 4.46 -4.72
N ALA A 233 -19.45 3.47 -4.15
CA ALA A 233 -18.91 2.35 -4.92
C ALA A 233 -20.03 1.52 -5.57
N ASN A 234 -21.11 1.21 -4.83
CA ASN A 234 -22.23 0.45 -5.34
C ASN A 234 -23.07 1.20 -6.40
N GLU A 235 -23.12 2.52 -6.34
CA GLU A 235 -23.76 3.34 -7.37
C GLU A 235 -22.94 3.35 -8.65
N ILE A 236 -21.64 3.64 -8.55
CA ILE A 236 -20.75 3.67 -9.71
C ILE A 236 -20.68 2.29 -10.38
N HIS A 237 -20.64 1.21 -9.58
CA HIS A 237 -20.64 -0.16 -10.10
C HIS A 237 -21.96 -0.52 -10.82
N ARG A 238 -23.10 0.04 -10.41
CA ARG A 238 -24.38 -0.15 -11.14
C ARG A 238 -24.34 0.46 -12.53
N GLU A 239 -23.66 1.59 -12.69
CA GLU A 239 -23.48 2.27 -13.97
C GLU A 239 -22.33 1.67 -14.80
N ASN A 240 -21.35 1.04 -14.13
CA ASN A 240 -20.14 0.48 -14.72
C ASN A 240 -19.87 -0.95 -14.19
N PRO A 241 -20.65 -1.95 -14.65
CA PRO A 241 -20.61 -3.31 -14.10
C PRO A 241 -19.29 -4.03 -14.37
N ASP A 242 -18.56 -3.66 -15.42
CA ASP A 242 -17.26 -4.25 -15.79
C ASP A 242 -16.11 -3.78 -14.88
N GLN A 243 -16.35 -2.80 -14.02
CA GLN A 243 -15.32 -2.18 -13.17
C GLN A 243 -15.22 -2.85 -11.81
N MET A 244 -13.97 -3.09 -11.39
CA MET A 244 -13.65 -3.77 -10.14
C MET A 244 -13.40 -2.76 -9.01
N PHE A 245 -13.99 -3.05 -7.85
CA PHE A 245 -13.82 -2.29 -6.61
C PHE A 245 -13.30 -3.21 -5.53
N HIS A 246 -12.11 -2.90 -5.00
CA HIS A 246 -11.44 -3.71 -3.99
C HIS A 246 -11.74 -3.17 -2.58
N ASP A 247 -11.76 -4.04 -1.58
CA ASP A 247 -11.93 -3.63 -0.19
C ASP A 247 -10.67 -2.95 0.36
N ILE A 248 -10.86 -1.84 1.07
CA ILE A 248 -9.78 -1.20 1.83
C ILE A 248 -9.59 -2.00 3.11
N LEU A 249 -8.39 -2.55 3.28
CA LEU A 249 -8.04 -3.28 4.49
C LEU A 249 -8.06 -2.36 5.69
N ARG A 250 -8.83 -2.76 6.70
CA ARG A 250 -8.85 -2.13 8.02
C ARG A 250 -7.83 -2.85 8.90
N PRO A 251 -7.16 -2.16 9.84
CA PRO A 251 -6.29 -2.81 10.81
C PRO A 251 -7.01 -3.96 11.50
N MET A 252 -6.33 -5.09 11.66
CA MET A 252 -6.92 -6.24 12.34
C MET A 252 -7.39 -5.85 13.74
N GLN A 253 -8.68 -6.08 14.03
CA GLN A 253 -9.22 -5.87 15.37
C GLN A 253 -8.61 -6.89 16.34
N GLN A 254 -8.26 -6.44 17.55
CA GLN A 254 -7.77 -7.35 18.58
C GLN A 254 -8.91 -8.27 19.03
N VAL A 255 -8.80 -9.55 18.68
CA VAL A 255 -9.72 -10.58 19.16
C VAL A 255 -9.22 -11.09 20.52
N SER A 256 -10.11 -11.14 21.51
CA SER A 256 -9.78 -11.70 22.82
C SER A 256 -9.42 -13.18 22.71
N VAL A 257 -8.27 -13.56 23.25
CA VAL A 257 -7.79 -14.95 23.29
C VAL A 257 -8.42 -15.77 24.41
N SER A 258 -9.20 -15.12 25.28
CA SER A 258 -9.98 -15.76 26.34
C SER A 258 -11.39 -16.03 25.84
N CYS A 259 -11.76 -17.32 25.74
CA CYS A 259 -13.15 -17.72 25.54
C CYS A 259 -13.97 -17.28 26.76
N GLU A 260 -14.89 -16.33 26.57
CA GLU A 260 -15.91 -16.06 27.57
C GLU A 260 -16.90 -17.24 27.56
N ASN A 261 -16.78 -18.14 28.54
CA ASN A 261 -17.83 -19.12 28.80
C ASN A 261 -19.08 -18.35 29.24
N LYS A 262 -20.07 -18.26 28.35
CA LYS A 262 -21.43 -17.86 28.73
C LYS A 262 -22.07 -19.02 29.50
N ASN A 263 -21.95 -18.99 30.83
CA ASN A 263 -22.85 -19.69 31.74
C ASN A 263 -24.07 -18.81 32.02
#